data_AF-A0A7C5SJ50-F1
#
_entry.id   AF-A0A7C5SJ50-F1
#
_cell.length_a   1.000
_cell.length_b   1.000
_cell.length_c   1.000
_cell.angle_alpha   90.00
_cell.angle_beta   90.00
_cell.angle_gamma   90.00
#
_symmetry.space_group_name_H-M   'P 1'
#
loop_
_entity.id
_entity.type
_entity.pdbx_description
1 polymer ?
#
loop_
_entity_poly.entity_id
_entity_poly.type
_entity_poly.pdbx_seq_one_letter_code
_entity_poly.pdbx_strand_id
1 'polypeptide(L)' 'MPTVESLRQILSNVPFPGFSRDIVSTGTVTKIELEEGVVTVKLR' A
#
# COMPACT_ATOMS: atom_id res chain seq x y z
N MET A 1 -12.99 3.49 11.48
CA MET A 1 -12.46 2.22 10.94
C MET A 1 -11.53 2.59 9.79
N PRO A 2 -10.29 2.09 9.74
CA PRO A 2 -9.41 2.37 8.59
C PRO A 2 -10.05 1.81 7.31
N THR A 3 -10.04 2.56 6.21
CA THR A 3 -10.52 2.07 4.91
C THR A 3 -9.34 1.66 4.04
N VAL A 4 -9.61 0.85 3.01
CA VAL A 4 -8.60 0.47 2.02
C VAL A 4 -7.98 1.71 1.35
N GLU A 5 -8.77 2.75 1.10
CA GLU A 5 -8.27 4.00 0.52
C GLU A 5 -7.33 4.74 1.47
N SER A 6 -7.67 4.83 2.76
CA SER A 6 -6.78 5.43 3.77
C SER A 6 -5.46 4.67 3.87
N LEU A 7 -5.50 3.33 3.85
CA LEU A 7 -4.31 2.49 3.84
C LEU A 7 -3.46 2.71 2.58
N ARG A 8 -4.11 2.86 1.42
CA ARG A 8 -3.42 3.16 0.16
C ARG A 8 -2.72 4.52 0.21
N GLN A 9 -3.36 5.55 0.76
CA GLN A 9 -2.73 6.87 0.94
C GLN A 9 -1.52 6.81 1.89
N ILE A 10 -1.60 6.02 2.96
CA ILE A 10 -0.47 5.82 3.88
C ILE A 10 0.68 5.13 3.15
N LEU A 11 0.41 4.05 2.41
CA LEU A 11 1.41 3.32 1.64
C LEU A 11 2.05 4.16 0.54
N SER A 12 1.37 5.18 0.02
CA SER A 12 1.96 6.14 -0.92
C SER A 12 3.06 7.03 -0.33
N ASN A 13 3.28 7.00 0.98
CA ASN A 13 4.43 7.67 1.60
C ASN A 13 5.68 6.78 1.65
N VAL A 14 5.57 5.50 1.28
CA VAL A 14 6.70 4.57 1.29
C VAL A 14 7.39 4.65 -0.07
N PRO A 15 8.62 5.17 -0.15
CA PRO A 15 9.36 5.27 -1.41
C PRO A 15 9.77 3.88 -1.90
N PHE A 16 9.73 3.68 -3.22
CA PHE A 16 10.29 2.46 -3.81
C PHE A 16 11.81 2.60 -3.99
N PRO A 17 12.64 1.65 -3.53
CA PRO A 17 14.09 1.76 -3.58
C PRO A 17 14.63 2.00 -4.99
N GLY A 18 15.47 3.03 -5.16
CA GLY A 18 16.07 3.36 -6.46
C GLY A 18 15.16 4.12 -7.42
N PHE A 19 13.93 4.46 -7.01
CA PHE A 19 12.98 5.24 -7.82
C PHE A 19 12.47 6.45 -7.03
N SER A 20 12.04 7.50 -7.74
CA SER A 20 11.46 8.71 -7.13
C SER A 20 9.98 8.54 -6.75
N ARG A 21 9.34 7.43 -7.14
CA ARG A 21 7.91 7.16 -6.92
C ARG A 21 7.71 6.18 -5.76
N ASP A 22 6.54 6.25 -5.14
CA ASP A 22 6.15 5.38 -4.03
C ASP A 22 5.70 3.98 -4.49
N ILE A 23 5.67 3.03 -3.54
CA ILE A 23 5.33 1.62 -3.79
C ILE A 23 3.92 1.41 -4.37
N VAL A 24 3.00 2.37 -4.20
CA VAL A 24 1.67 2.32 -4.79
C VAL A 24 1.73 2.81 -6.24
N SER A 25 2.38 3.95 -6.47
CA SER A 25 2.55 4.54 -7.80
C SER A 25 3.43 3.72 -8.75
N THR A 26 4.36 2.92 -8.23
CA THR A 26 5.15 1.95 -9.01
C THR A 26 4.37 0.68 -9.35
N GLY A 27 3.14 0.53 -8.84
CA GLY A 27 2.34 -0.68 -8.97
C GLY A 27 2.96 -1.87 -8.22
N THR A 28 3.80 -1.63 -7.21
CA THR A 28 4.39 -2.69 -6.38
C THR A 28 3.35 -3.29 -5.45
N VAL A 29 2.45 -2.46 -4.90
CA VAL A 29 1.28 -2.92 -4.14
C VAL A 29 0.22 -3.45 -5.11
N THR A 30 -0.05 -4.75 -5.04
CA THR A 30 -1.01 -5.42 -5.94
C THR A 30 -2.37 -5.66 -5.30
N LYS A 31 -2.40 -5.84 -3.97
CA LYS A 31 -3.64 -6.06 -3.21
C LYS A 31 -3.52 -5.53 -1.79
N ILE A 32 -4.62 -4.98 -1.27
CA ILE A 32 -4.79 -4.60 0.13
C ILE A 32 -6.08 -5.25 0.61
N GLU A 33 -5.99 -6.07 1.65
CA GLU A 33 -7.11 -6.76 2.30
C GLU A 33 -7.19 -6.27 3.75
N LEU A 34 -8.40 -5.99 4.24
CA LEU A 34 -8.66 -5.59 5.63
C LEU A 34 -9.69 -6.57 6.20
N GLU A 35 -9.25 -7.42 7.12
CA GLU A 35 -10.09 -8.43 7.76
C GLU A 35 -9.88 -8.34 9.28
N GLU A 36 -10.96 -8.10 10.03
CA GLU A 36 -10.96 -8.09 11.50
C GLU A 36 -9.86 -7.23 12.16
N GLY A 37 -9.47 -6.11 11.52
CA GLY A 37 -8.43 -5.20 12.02
C GLY A 37 -7.00 -5.60 11.63
N VAL A 38 -6.84 -6.70 10.89
CA VAL A 38 -5.58 -7.11 10.27
C VAL A 38 -5.54 -6.57 8.84
N VAL A 39 -4.41 -5.94 8.48
CA VAL A 39 -4.15 -5.44 7.13
C VAL A 39 -3.15 -6.35 6.46
N THR A 40 -3.55 -6.98 5.36
CA THR A 40 -2.67 -7.80 4.52
C THR A 40 -2.39 -7.06 3.22
N VAL A 41 -1.10 -6.82 2.93
CA VAL A 41 -0.64 -6.14 1.71
C VAL A 41 0.16 -7.13 0.87
N LYS A 42 -0.27 -7.34 -0.38
CA LYS A 42 0.47 -8.17 -1.34
C LYS A 42 1.36 -7.28 -2.21
N LEU A 43 2.64 -7.64 -2.27
CA LEU A 43 3.65 -7.03 -3.11
C LEU A 43 4.02 -7.99 -4.25
N ARG A 44 4.46 -7.45 -5.38
CA ARG A 44 5.04 -8.21 -6.51
C ARG A 44 6.56 -8.27 -6.45
#